data_AF-A0A246QC91-F1
#
_entry.id   AF-A0A246QC91-F1
#
_cell.length_a   1.000
_cell.length_b   1.000
_cell.length_c   1.000
_cell.angle_alpha   90.00
_cell.angle_beta   90.00
_cell.angle_gamma   90.00
#
_symmetry.space_group_name_H-M   'P 1'
#
loop_
_entity.id
_entity.type
_entity.pdbx_description
1 polymer ?
#
loop_
_entity_poly.entity_id
_entity_poly.type
_entity_poly.pdbx_seq_one_letter_code
_entity_poly.pdbx_strand_id
1 'polypeptide(L)'
;MPFRSPLTAADLAKIRARYEASADRAPCSYQDEVVWDDILTLLHEIKRLRALALTAHQLRDSLKKPNSCLDGVWEDFRNALSIEPCVVELGDLKSDLLGPAKRRASPKQA
;
A
#
# COMPACT_ATOMS: atom_id res chain seq x y z
N MET A 1 11.00 -12.88 -5.00
CA MET A 1 12.02 -12.23 -4.14
C MET A 1 11.40 -11.99 -2.77
N PRO A 2 12.10 -12.32 -1.67
CA PRO A 2 11.61 -12.05 -0.32
C PRO A 2 11.44 -10.54 -0.10
N PHE A 3 10.50 -10.15 0.77
CA PHE A 3 10.41 -8.77 1.22
C PHE A 3 11.68 -8.38 1.97
N ARG A 4 12.10 -7.12 1.85
CA ARG A 4 13.14 -6.56 2.72
C ARG A 4 12.64 -6.58 4.18
N SER A 5 13.58 -6.55 5.12
CA SER A 5 13.25 -6.39 6.53
C SER A 5 12.42 -5.12 6.75
N PRO A 6 11.40 -5.16 7.63
CA PRO A 6 10.61 -3.97 7.94
C PRO A 6 11.48 -2.83 8.46
N LEU A 7 11.15 -1.61 8.07
CA LEU A 7 11.79 -0.42 8.65
C LEU A 7 11.37 -0.26 10.11
N THR A 8 12.34 0.04 10.96
CA THR A 8 12.07 0.38 12.36
C THR A 8 11.70 1.85 12.50
N ALA A 9 11.10 2.22 13.63
CA ALA A 9 10.86 3.63 13.96
C ALA A 9 12.17 4.45 13.96
N ALA A 10 13.28 3.85 14.38
CA ALA A 10 14.59 4.49 14.34
C ALA A 10 15.08 4.74 12.90
N ASP A 11 14.81 3.83 11.97
CA ASP A 11 15.18 4.02 10.55
C ASP A 11 14.37 5.13 9.91
N LEU A 12 13.06 5.18 10.19
CA LEU A 12 12.18 6.26 9.72
C LEU A 12 12.59 7.62 10.32
N ALA A 13 12.97 7.66 11.60
CA ALA A 13 13.47 8.87 12.24
C ALA A 13 14.77 9.37 11.59
N LYS A 14 15.70 8.45 11.26
CA LYS A 14 16.93 8.78 10.54
C LYS A 14 16.66 9.32 9.13
N ILE A 15 15.74 8.69 8.39
CA ILE A 15 15.32 9.18 7.07
C ILE A 15 14.76 10.59 7.22
N ARG A 16 13.78 10.80 8.11
CA ARG A 16 13.15 12.10 8.34
C ARG A 16 14.16 13.18 8.70
N ALA A 17 15.06 12.92 9.64
CA ALA A 17 16.07 13.88 10.10
C ALA A 17 16.96 14.40 8.95
N ARG A 18 17.21 13.60 7.91
CA ARG A 18 17.96 14.06 6.73
C ARG A 18 17.24 15.17 5.96
N TYR A 19 15.91 15.23 5.99
CA TYR A 19 15.11 16.20 5.24
C TYR A 19 14.62 17.37 6.09
N GLU A 20 14.99 17.44 7.36
CA GLU A 20 14.68 18.61 8.19
C GLU A 20 15.49 19.81 7.70
N ALA A 21 14.84 20.99 7.66
CA ALA A 21 15.47 22.21 7.21
C ALA A 21 16.65 22.56 8.12
N SER A 22 17.83 22.67 7.53
CA SER A 22 19.07 23.07 8.21
C SER A 22 19.73 24.21 7.44
N ALA A 23 20.59 24.98 8.12
CA ALA A 23 21.34 26.07 7.50
C ALA A 23 22.17 25.61 6.30
N ASP A 24 22.59 24.34 6.30
CA ASP A 24 23.49 23.75 5.31
C ASP A 24 22.77 22.99 4.19
N ARG A 25 21.44 22.82 4.25
CA ARG A 25 20.67 22.07 3.25
C ARG A 25 19.43 22.83 2.78
N ALA A 26 19.47 23.28 1.53
CA ALA A 26 18.29 23.86 0.89
C ALA A 26 17.15 22.81 0.80
N PRO A 27 15.88 23.17 1.09
CA PRO A 27 14.73 22.26 1.08
C PRO A 27 14.42 21.59 -0.28
N CYS A 28 15.16 21.93 -1.33
CA CYS A 28 14.92 21.52 -2.71
C CYS A 28 16.04 20.67 -3.35
N SER A 29 17.08 20.27 -2.60
CA SER A 29 18.11 19.37 -3.13
C SER A 29 17.64 17.90 -3.10
N TYR A 30 16.80 17.54 -4.08
CA TYR A 30 16.20 16.21 -4.23
C TYR A 30 16.97 15.28 -5.18
N GLN A 31 18.16 15.69 -5.66
CA GLN A 31 18.83 15.00 -6.77
C GLN A 31 20.02 14.14 -6.35
N ASP A 32 20.31 14.03 -5.05
CA ASP A 32 21.47 13.27 -4.56
C ASP A 32 21.14 11.78 -4.40
N GLU A 33 22.15 10.91 -4.55
CA GLU A 33 22.00 9.45 -4.47
C GLU A 33 21.32 8.99 -3.17
N VAL A 34 21.60 9.66 -2.06
CA VAL A 34 20.99 9.37 -0.74
C VAL A 34 19.48 9.58 -0.78
N VAL A 35 19.00 10.59 -1.52
CA VAL A 35 17.56 10.85 -1.65
C VAL A 35 16.88 9.72 -2.40
N TRP A 36 17.52 9.23 -3.46
CA TRP A 36 17.00 8.10 -4.23
C TRP A 36 16.98 6.80 -3.42
N ASP A 37 18.03 6.52 -2.64
CA ASP A 37 18.05 5.34 -1.78
C ASP A 37 16.97 5.38 -0.69
N ASP A 38 16.73 6.55 -0.10
CA ASP A 38 15.65 6.77 0.86
C ASP A 38 14.28 6.54 0.23
N ILE A 39 14.03 7.10 -0.96
CA ILE A 39 12.78 6.90 -1.71
C ILE A 39 12.56 5.42 -2.01
N LEU A 40 13.57 4.73 -2.54
CA LEU A 40 13.47 3.30 -2.83
C LEU A 40 13.24 2.47 -1.57
N THR A 41 13.85 2.85 -0.46
CA THR A 41 13.68 2.20 0.83
C THR A 41 12.25 2.36 1.36
N LEU A 42 11.69 3.58 1.30
CA LEU A 42 10.30 3.85 1.66
C LEU A 42 9.30 3.14 0.73
N LEU A 43 9.55 3.12 -0.58
CA LEU A 43 8.69 2.39 -1.53
C LEU A 43 8.66 0.89 -1.26
N HIS A 44 9.77 0.29 -0.86
CA HIS A 44 9.80 -1.12 -0.45
C HIS A 44 8.96 -1.35 0.81
N GLU A 45 9.02 -0.45 1.79
CA GLU A 45 8.21 -0.54 3.00
C GLU A 45 6.71 -0.39 2.69
N ILE A 46 6.33 0.57 1.84
CA ILE A 46 4.95 0.72 1.36
C ILE A 46 4.48 -0.55 0.66
N LYS A 47 5.30 -1.14 -0.21
CA LYS A 47 4.98 -2.41 -0.89
C LYS A 47 4.75 -3.53 0.11
N ARG A 48 5.57 -3.63 1.16
CA ARG A 48 5.44 -4.62 2.24
C ARG A 48 4.14 -4.43 3.02
N LEU A 49 3.81 -3.19 3.40
CA LEU A 49 2.58 -2.84 4.11
C LEU A 49 1.33 -3.14 3.27
N ARG A 50 1.35 -2.80 1.97
CA ARG A 50 0.28 -3.16 1.03
C ARG A 50 0.07 -4.67 0.95
N ALA A 51 1.15 -5.45 0.90
CA ALA A 51 1.04 -6.91 0.90
C ALA A 51 0.40 -7.44 2.19
N LEU A 52 0.78 -6.89 3.35
CA LEU A 52 0.17 -7.26 4.64
C LEU A 52 -1.33 -6.92 4.69
N ALA A 53 -1.72 -5.73 4.24
CA ALA A 53 -3.12 -5.32 4.17
C ALA A 53 -3.95 -6.23 3.24
N LEU A 54 -3.40 -6.59 2.08
CA LEU A 54 -4.02 -7.56 1.17
C LEU A 54 -4.18 -8.94 1.81
N THR A 55 -3.17 -9.45 2.50
CA THR A 55 -3.26 -10.72 3.23
C THR A 55 -4.33 -10.66 4.33
N ALA A 56 -4.37 -9.57 5.10
CA ALA A 56 -5.39 -9.35 6.11
C ALA A 56 -6.80 -9.31 5.50
N HIS A 57 -6.97 -8.62 4.37
CA HIS A 57 -8.22 -8.57 3.63
C HIS A 57 -8.67 -9.96 3.14
N GLN A 58 -7.75 -10.78 2.65
CA GLN A 58 -8.06 -12.15 2.19
C GLN A 58 -8.46 -13.07 3.35
N LEU A 59 -7.85 -12.89 4.52
CA LEU A 59 -8.12 -13.73 5.70
C LEU A 59 -9.33 -13.27 6.51
N ARG A 60 -9.77 -12.00 6.37
CA ARG A 60 -10.76 -11.38 7.26
C ARG A 60 -12.05 -12.18 7.40
N ASP A 61 -12.54 -12.79 6.32
CA ASP A 61 -13.82 -13.52 6.33
C ASP A 61 -13.65 -14.96 6.87
N SER A 62 -12.42 -15.45 7.01
CA SER A 62 -12.09 -16.72 7.67
C SER A 62 -11.92 -16.57 9.19
N LEU A 63 -11.69 -15.34 9.67
CA LEU A 63 -11.55 -15.03 11.08
C LEU A 63 -12.94 -14.86 11.71
N LYS A 64 -13.16 -15.49 12.87
CA LYS A 64 -14.41 -15.32 13.62
C LYS A 64 -14.46 -13.94 14.25
N LYS A 65 -15.62 -13.29 14.18
CA LYS A 65 -15.89 -12.07 14.94
C LYS A 65 -15.66 -12.31 16.45
N PRO A 66 -15.02 -11.38 17.19
CA PRO A 66 -14.69 -11.57 18.60
C PRO A 66 -15.91 -11.79 19.52
N ASN A 67 -17.09 -11.25 19.18
CA ASN A 67 -18.32 -11.30 20.00
C ASN A 67 -18.07 -10.76 21.42
N SER A 68 -17.37 -9.64 21.51
CA SER A 68 -16.92 -9.05 22.77
C SER A 68 -16.93 -7.53 22.68
N CYS A 69 -16.38 -6.85 23.70
CA CYS A 69 -16.15 -5.40 23.65
C CYS A 69 -15.28 -4.94 22.47
N LEU A 70 -14.59 -5.87 21.77
CA LEU A 70 -13.78 -5.59 20.59
C LEU A 70 -14.58 -5.55 19.29
N ASP A 71 -15.89 -5.78 19.32
CA ASP A 71 -16.72 -5.81 18.11
C ASP A 71 -16.67 -4.50 17.31
N GLY A 72 -16.59 -3.35 18.01
CA GLY A 72 -16.40 -2.05 17.35
C GLY A 72 -15.09 -2.00 16.55
N VAL A 73 -13.99 -2.40 17.19
CA VAL A 73 -12.66 -2.44 16.56
C VAL A 73 -12.63 -3.43 15.38
N TRP A 74 -13.36 -4.53 15.48
CA TRP A 74 -13.49 -5.50 14.39
C TRP A 74 -14.17 -4.90 13.16
N GLU A 75 -15.29 -4.20 13.34
CA GLU A 75 -15.97 -3.53 12.22
C GLU A 75 -15.10 -2.40 11.65
N ASP A 76 -14.46 -1.60 12.51
CA ASP A 76 -13.53 -0.54 12.07
C ASP A 76 -12.39 -1.12 11.23
N PHE A 77 -11.81 -2.24 11.65
CA PHE A 77 -10.77 -2.96 10.91
C PHE A 77 -11.27 -3.43 9.53
N ARG A 78 -12.47 -4.01 9.45
CA ARG A 78 -13.04 -4.46 8.16
C ARG A 78 -13.33 -3.29 7.23
N ASN A 79 -13.86 -2.19 7.78
CA ASN A 79 -14.15 -0.97 7.04
C ASN A 79 -12.87 -0.34 6.51
N ALA A 80 -11.86 -0.16 7.37
CA ALA A 80 -10.54 0.36 6.99
C ALA A 80 -9.92 -0.50 5.87
N LEU A 81 -9.90 -1.83 6.00
CA LEU A 81 -9.38 -2.71 4.96
C LEU A 81 -10.14 -2.62 3.64
N SER A 82 -11.44 -2.30 3.65
CA SER A 82 -12.24 -2.23 2.42
C SER A 82 -11.92 -1.00 1.56
N ILE A 83 -11.45 0.08 2.19
CA ILE A 83 -11.11 1.34 1.53
C ILE A 83 -9.62 1.49 1.20
N GLU A 84 -8.79 0.53 1.64
CA GLU A 84 -7.36 0.52 1.30
C GLU A 84 -7.16 0.50 -0.23
N PRO A 85 -6.34 1.40 -0.81
CA PRO A 85 -6.18 1.49 -2.26
C PRO A 85 -5.79 0.16 -2.91
N CYS A 86 -4.90 -0.60 -2.27
CA CYS A 86 -4.45 -1.89 -2.77
C CYS A 86 -5.56 -2.94 -2.85
N VAL A 87 -6.58 -2.84 -2.00
CA VAL A 87 -7.74 -3.73 -1.99
C VAL A 87 -8.72 -3.33 -3.09
N VAL A 88 -8.99 -2.03 -3.24
CA VAL A 88 -9.86 -1.50 -4.32
C VAL A 88 -9.28 -1.87 -5.68
N GLU A 89 -7.99 -1.59 -5.90
CA GLU A 89 -7.27 -1.94 -7.14
C GLU A 89 -7.35 -3.44 -7.45
N LEU A 90 -7.27 -4.31 -6.44
CA LEU A 90 -7.42 -5.76 -6.63
C LEU A 90 -8.85 -6.13 -7.06
N GLY A 91 -9.86 -5.44 -6.52
CA GLY A 91 -11.26 -5.61 -6.92
C GLY A 91 -11.48 -5.22 -8.38
N ASP A 92 -10.95 -4.06 -8.78
CA ASP A 92 -11.03 -3.56 -10.16
C ASP A 92 -10.31 -4.51 -11.13
N LEU A 93 -9.10 -4.95 -10.79
CA LEU A 93 -8.35 -5.92 -11.59
C LEU A 93 -9.12 -7.24 -11.75
N LYS A 94 -9.73 -7.75 -10.68
CA LYS A 94 -10.55 -8.97 -10.74
C LYS A 94 -11.77 -8.76 -11.63
N SER A 95 -12.43 -7.62 -11.52
CA SER A 95 -13.58 -7.26 -12.37
C SER A 95 -13.19 -7.20 -13.85
N ASP A 96 -12.03 -6.61 -14.17
CA ASP A 96 -11.53 -6.52 -15.54
C ASP A 96 -11.12 -7.89 -16.12
N LEU A 97 -10.52 -8.75 -15.29
CA LEU A 97 -10.05 -10.08 -15.71
C LEU A 97 -11.16 -11.13 -15.79
N LEU A 98 -12.12 -11.10 -14.87
CA LEU A 98 -13.19 -12.09 -14.74
C LEU A 98 -14.53 -11.59 -15.29
N GLY A 99 -14.62 -10.31 -15.64
CA GLY A 99 -15.80 -9.72 -16.23
C GLY A 99 -16.10 -10.33 -17.60
N PRO A 100 -17.37 -10.25 -18.05
CA PRO A 100 -17.73 -10.67 -19.40
C PRO A 100 -16.86 -9.91 -20.41
N ALA A 101 -16.22 -10.65 -21.33
CA ALA A 101 -15.36 -10.06 -22.35
C ALA A 101 -16.11 -8.91 -23.02
N LYS A 102 -15.65 -7.66 -22.82
CA LYS A 102 -16.16 -6.51 -23.57
C LYS A 102 -15.94 -6.84 -25.04
N ARG A 103 -17.02 -7.15 -25.77
CA ARG A 103 -16.98 -7.35 -27.22
C ARG A 103 -16.37 -6.09 -27.79
N ARG A 104 -15.11 -6.16 -28.23
CA ARG A 104 -14.51 -5.09 -29.02
C ARG A 104 -15.39 -4.97 -30.25
N ALA A 105 -16.11 -3.86 -30.37
CA ALA A 105 -16.91 -3.60 -31.57
C ALA A 105 -15.94 -3.67 -32.75
N SER A 106 -16.16 -4.64 -33.64
CA SER A 106 -15.40 -4.74 -34.87
C SER A 106 -15.54 -3.40 -35.61
N PRO A 107 -14.44 -2.82 -36.10
CA PRO A 107 -14.54 -1.60 -36.88
C PRO A 107 -15.43 -1.90 -38.10
N LYS A 108 -16.48 -1.10 -38.29
CA LYS A 108 -17.25 -1.13 -39.53
C LYS A 108 -16.27 -0.82 -40.67
N GLN A 109 -16.00 -1.80 -41.52
CA GLN A 109 -15.35 -1.56 -42.80
C GLN A 109 -16.24 -0.58 -43.57
N ALA A 110 -15.66 0.56 -43.92
CA ALA A 110 -16.26 1.59 -44.77
C ALA A 110 -16.06 1.21 -46.25
#